data_AF-A0A645E852-F1
#
_entry.id   AF-A0A645E852-F1
#
_cell.length_a   1.000
_cell.length_b   1.000
_cell.length_c   1.000
_cell.angle_alpha   90.00
_cell.angle_beta   90.00
_cell.angle_gamma   90.00
#
_symmetry.space_group_name_H-M   'P 1'
#
loop_
_entity.id
_entity.type
_entity.pdbx_description
1 polymer ?
#
loop_
_entity_poly.entity_id
_entity_poly.type
_entity_poly.pdbx_seq_one_letter_code
_entity_poly.pdbx_strand_id
1 'polypeptide(L)'
;MYQGLLKHFLGLHKEGDSFFISPCVPETFGDYTIRYRYKSSTYLIEVKLLTDEAAAREGNRIKLKDDGMEHHIIIEKGCAKP
;
A
#
# COMPACT_ATOMS: atom_id res chain seq x y z
N MET A 1 -13.43 15.04 -6.14
CA MET A 1 -13.25 15.30 -4.69
C MET A 1 -13.10 14.04 -3.80
N TYR A 2 -13.23 12.81 -4.31
CA TYR A 2 -13.02 11.59 -3.50
C TYR A 2 -11.58 11.04 -3.49
N GLN A 3 -10.71 11.50 -4.40
CA GLN A 3 -9.35 10.97 -4.55
C GLN A 3 -8.34 11.47 -3.50
N GLY A 4 -8.60 12.61 -2.86
CA GLY A 4 -7.67 13.23 -1.90
C GLY A 4 -7.69 12.56 -0.53
N LEU A 5 -8.88 12.24 -0.02
CA LEU A 5 -9.03 11.53 1.26
C LEU A 5 -8.39 10.15 1.22
N LEU A 6 -8.61 9.38 0.14
CA LEU A 6 -8.04 8.04 0.00
C LEU A 6 -6.50 8.05 -0.04
N LYS A 7 -5.90 9.08 -0.65
CA LYS A 7 -4.43 9.23 -0.73
C LYS A 7 -3.81 9.51 0.64
N HIS A 8 -4.35 10.46 1.39
CA HIS A 8 -3.79 10.81 2.69
C HIS A 8 -4.13 9.81 3.79
N PHE A 9 -5.32 9.20 3.73
CA PHE A 9 -5.78 8.30 4.79
C PHE A 9 -5.08 6.94 4.77
N LEU A 10 -4.74 6.41 3.58
CA LEU A 10 -3.96 5.18 3.44
C LEU A 10 -2.47 5.44 3.18
N GLY A 11 -2.07 6.71 3.06
CA GLY A 11 -0.70 7.13 2.69
C GLY A 11 -0.25 6.59 1.33
N LEU A 12 -1.15 6.58 0.35
CA LEU A 12 -0.87 6.20 -1.03
C LEU A 12 -0.35 7.41 -1.79
N HIS A 13 0.97 7.48 -1.96
CA HIS A 13 1.65 8.53 -2.70
C HIS A 13 2.15 8.00 -4.04
N LYS A 14 1.70 8.62 -5.13
CA LYS A 14 2.23 8.34 -6.47
C LYS A 14 3.15 9.49 -6.89
N GLU A 15 4.42 9.18 -7.12
CA GLU A 15 5.42 10.07 -7.69
C GLU A 15 5.85 9.56 -9.07
N GLY A 16 5.28 10.13 -10.13
CA GLY A 16 5.58 9.74 -11.51
C GLY A 16 5.32 8.26 -11.78
N ASP A 17 6.40 7.53 -12.09
CA ASP A 17 6.43 6.08 -12.32
C ASP A 17 6.74 5.26 -11.05
N SER A 18 6.89 5.91 -9.89
CA SER A 18 7.02 5.25 -8.59
C SER A 18 5.74 5.43 -7.78
N PHE A 19 5.27 4.35 -7.19
CA PHE A 19 4.22 4.32 -6.20
C PHE A 19 4.83 4.03 -4.83
N PHE A 20 4.42 4.80 -3.83
CA PHE A 20 4.88 4.64 -2.47
C PHE A 20 3.68 4.54 -1.53
N ILE A 21 3.71 3.54 -0.67
CA ILE A 21 2.65 3.26 0.28
C ILE A 21 3.24 3.43 1.68
N SER A 22 2.80 4.47 2.36
CA SER A 22 3.11 4.69 3.78
C SER A 22 1.83 4.52 4.58
N PRO A 23 1.46 3.27 4.92
CA PRO A 23 0.26 3.04 5.69
C PRO A 23 0.49 3.60 7.09
N CYS A 24 -0.01 4.81 7.34
CA CYS A 24 0.01 5.46 8.65
C CYS A 24 -1.34 5.26 9.33
N VAL A 25 -1.84 4.02 9.30
CA VAL A 25 -3.10 3.65 9.92
C VAL A 25 -2.84 3.02 11.29
N PRO A 26 -3.71 3.29 12.28
CA PRO A 26 -3.66 2.62 13.57
C PRO A 26 -4.02 1.13 13.43
N GLU A 27 -3.55 0.29 14.35
CA GLU A 27 -3.81 -1.16 14.38
C GLU A 27 -5.31 -1.50 14.35
N THR A 28 -6.15 -0.60 14.86
CA THR A 28 -7.61 -0.69 14.87
C THR A 28 -8.24 -0.70 13.47
N PHE A 29 -7.48 -0.35 12.43
CA PHE A 29 -7.97 -0.35 11.06
C PHE A 29 -8.07 -1.75 10.46
N GLY A 30 -7.22 -2.68 10.89
CA GLY A 30 -7.17 -4.06 10.41
C GLY A 30 -6.56 -4.22 9.00
N ASP A 31 -6.68 -5.43 8.45
CA ASP A 31 -6.21 -5.74 7.10
C ASP A 31 -7.09 -5.04 6.05
N TYR A 32 -6.46 -4.49 5.02
CA TYR A 32 -7.19 -3.85 3.93
C TYR A 32 -6.54 -4.07 2.58
N THR A 33 -7.37 -4.04 1.55
CA THR A 33 -6.95 -4.25 0.17
C THR A 33 -7.22 -3.00 -0.67
N ILE A 34 -6.21 -2.56 -1.40
CA ILE A 34 -6.27 -1.45 -2.34
C ILE A 34 -6.17 -2.02 -3.74
N ARG A 35 -7.17 -1.76 -4.57
CA ARG A 35 -7.13 -2.08 -6.00
C ARG A 35 -6.85 -0.81 -6.79
N TYR A 36 -5.64 -0.69 -7.32
CA TYR A 36 -5.19 0.45 -8.11
C TYR A 36 -4.98 0.04 -9.57
N ARG A 37 -5.71 0.66 -10.49
CA ARG A 37 -5.48 0.43 -11.93
C ARG A 37 -4.55 1.50 -12.48
N TYR A 38 -3.37 1.08 -12.93
CA TYR A 38 -2.42 1.94 -13.63
C TYR A 38 -2.47 1.66 -15.12
N LYS A 39 -3.14 2.53 -15.88
CA LYS A 39 -3.33 2.39 -17.33
C LYS A 39 -3.91 1.00 -17.68
N SER A 40 -3.11 0.10 -18.24
CA SER A 40 -3.50 -1.26 -18.62
C SER A 40 -3.15 -2.32 -17.57
N SER A 41 -2.26 -1.99 -16.62
CA SER A 41 -1.90 -2.88 -15.51
C SER A 41 -2.81 -2.68 -14.29
N THR A 42 -3.05 -3.75 -13.55
CA THR A 42 -3.79 -3.70 -12.27
C THR A 42 -2.84 -4.02 -11.13
N TYR A 43 -2.89 -3.22 -10.07
CA TYR A 43 -2.11 -3.40 -8.85
C TYR A 43 -3.07 -3.70 -7.71
N LEU A 44 -2.96 -4.91 -7.17
CA LEU A 44 -3.66 -5.32 -5.97
C LEU A 44 -2.67 -5.22 -4.81
N ILE A 45 -2.89 -4.27 -3.91
CA ILE A 45 -2.06 -4.11 -2.72
C ILE A 45 -2.86 -4.58 -1.51
N GLU A 46 -2.36 -5.60 -0.84
CA GLU A 46 -2.89 -6.10 0.42
C GLU A 46 -1.98 -5.63 1.54
N VAL A 47 -2.53 -4.85 2.46
CA VAL A 47 -1.80 -4.39 3.65
C VAL A 47 -2.28 -5.21 4.83
N LYS A 48 -1.35 -5.94 5.44
CA LYS A 48 -1.55 -6.72 6.65
C LYS A 48 -0.85 -6.03 7.82
N LEU A 49 -1.63 -5.73 8.86
CA LEU A 49 -1.11 -5.18 10.10
C LEU A 49 -0.78 -6.35 11.02
N LEU A 50 0.51 -6.66 11.13
CA LEU A 50 0.98 -7.70 12.04
C LEU A 50 1.21 -7.08 13.42
N THR A 51 0.68 -7.72 14.46
CA THR A 51 0.94 -7.33 15.85
C THR A 51 2.41 -7.58 16.24
N ASP A 52 3.12 -8.42 15.49
CA ASP A 52 4.53 -8.76 15.71
C ASP A 52 5.47 -7.85 14.89
N GLU A 53 6.26 -7.02 15.57
CA GLU A 53 7.27 -6.13 14.97
C GLU A 53 8.35 -6.88 14.18
N ALA A 54 8.56 -8.17 14.47
CA ALA A 54 9.67 -8.97 13.95
C ALA A 54 9.56 -9.35 12.45
N ALA A 55 8.39 -9.16 11.82
CA ALA A 55 8.15 -9.50 10.42
C ALA A 55 7.75 -8.30 9.54
N ALA A 56 8.02 -7.07 10.01
CA ALA A 56 7.77 -5.88 9.21
C ALA A 56 8.65 -5.89 7.95
N ARG A 57 8.00 -5.99 6.78
CA ARG A 57 8.68 -5.96 5.48
C ARG A 57 8.43 -4.58 4.89
N GLU A 58 9.42 -3.69 5.03
CA GLU A 58 9.40 -2.32 4.49
C GLU A 58 9.54 -2.32 2.95
N GLY A 59 8.59 -2.96 2.26
CA GLY A 59 8.44 -2.99 0.81
C GLY A 59 7.52 -1.87 0.33
N ASN A 60 7.82 -0.63 0.68
CA ASN A 60 6.84 0.46 0.53
C ASN A 60 6.87 1.12 -0.86
N ARG A 61 7.93 0.88 -1.65
CA ARG A 61 8.14 1.51 -2.97
C ARG A 61 8.00 0.50 -4.11
N ILE A 62 7.06 0.77 -5.00
CA ILE A 62 6.67 -0.08 -6.12
C ILE A 62 6.86 0.72 -7.39
N LYS A 63 7.61 0.19 -8.37
CA LYS A 63 7.70 0.84 -9.69
C LYS A 63 6.46 0.48 -10.49
N LEU A 64 5.69 1.48 -10.89
CA LEU A 64 4.52 1.32 -11.74
C LEU A 64 4.99 1.10 -13.17
N LYS A 65 4.84 -0.12 -13.65
CA LYS A 65 5.12 -0.49 -15.02
C LYS A 65 3.81 -0.89 -15.71
N ASP A 66 3.61 -0.32 -16.89
CA ASP A 66 2.45 -0.59 -17.75
C ASP A 66 2.74 -1.81 -18.61
N ASP A 67 2.84 -2.98 -17.98
CA ASP A 67 3.01 -4.27 -18.65
C ASP A 67 1.66 -4.93 -19.04
N GLY A 68 0.52 -4.33 -18.65
CA GLY A 68 -0.82 -4.91 -18.85
C GLY A 68 -1.14 -6.07 -17.91
N MET A 69 -0.25 -6.39 -16.96
CA MET A 69 -0.36 -7.52 -16.05
C MET A 69 -0.94 -7.10 -14.68
N GLU A 70 -1.42 -8.10 -13.94
CA GLU A 70 -1.84 -7.92 -12.55
C GLU A 70 -0.66 -8.12 -11.59
N HIS A 71 -0.40 -7.12 -10.75
CA HIS A 71 0.66 -7.13 -9.76
C HIS A 71 0.04 -7.24 -8.37
N HIS A 72 0.27 -8.37 -7.70
CA HIS A 72 -0.16 -8.59 -6.32
C HIS A 72 0.98 -8.25 -5.37
N ILE A 73 0.73 -7.34 -4.45
CA ILE A 73 1.73 -6.79 -3.55
C ILE A 73 1.19 -6.91 -2.14
N ILE A 74 1.89 -7.67 -1.31
CA ILE A 74 1.53 -7.87 0.09
C ILE A 74 2.51 -7.07 0.92
N ILE A 75 1.99 -6.13 1.70
CA ILE A 75 2.75 -5.28 2.61
C ILE A 75 2.41 -5.73 4.03
N GLU A 76 3.44 -6.12 4.75
CA GLU A 76 3.36 -6.58 6.13
C GLU A 76 3.99 -5.49 7.01
N LYS A 77 3.16 -4.77 7.77
CA LYS A 77 3.64 -3.72 8.67
C LYS A 77 3.49 -4.16 10.11
N GLY A 78 4.62 -4.20 10.81
CA GLY A 78 4.67 -4.32 12.26
C GLY A 78 4.35 -2.99 12.94
N CYS A 79 3.58 -3.04 14.02
CA CYS A 79 3.25 -1.89 14.85
C CYS A 79 4.39 -1.62 15.86
N ALA A 80 5.11 -0.50 15.73
CA ALA A 80 6.02 -0.07 16.79
C ALA A 80 5.20 0.45 17.98
N LYS A 81 5.24 -0.26 19.10
CA LYS A 81 4.55 0.15 20.33
C LYS A 81 5.24 1.40 20.90
N PRO A 82 4.50 2.44 21.32
CA PRO A 82 5.09 3.62 21.97
C PRO A 82 5.66 3.29 23.36
#